data_AF-A0A5K1HJ64-F1
#
_entry.id   AF-A0A5K1HJ64-F1
#
_cell.length_a   1.000
_cell.length_b   1.000
_cell.length_c   1.000
_cell.angle_alpha   90.00
_cell.angle_beta   90.00
_cell.angle_gamma   90.00
#
_symmetry.space_group_name_H-M   'P 1'
#
loop_
_entity.id
_entity.type
_entity.pdbx_description
1 polymer ?
#
loop_
_entity_poly.entity_id
_entity_poly.type
_entity_poly.pdbx_seq_one_letter_code
_entity_poly.pdbx_strand_id
1 'polypeptide(L)'
;DYKRVKVSNKSNERYIKNSFNGITDLQLKLFFNIYIKKINRCIIEPGEAIGALTAQSIGEPATQMTLKTFHFAGISSMNITQGVPRVNEIINNTKNIATPIITIYLNDGSKNSA
;
A
#
# COMPACT_ATOMS: atom_id res chain seq x y z
N ASP A 1 23.18 -11.67 -20.59
CA ASP A 1 23.02 -13.07 -21.04
C ASP A 1 21.77 -13.75 -20.48
N TYR A 2 20.64 -13.70 -21.22
CA TYR A 2 19.47 -14.54 -20.93
C TYR A 2 19.40 -15.67 -21.97
N LYS A 3 19.66 -16.91 -21.52
CA LYS A 3 19.75 -18.12 -22.35
C LYS A 3 18.40 -18.44 -23.03
N ARG A 4 18.44 -18.59 -24.36
CA ARG A 4 17.33 -19.04 -25.21
C ARG A 4 17.01 -20.52 -24.91
N VAL A 5 15.86 -20.80 -24.31
CA VAL A 5 15.35 -22.17 -24.12
C VAL A 5 14.70 -22.63 -25.44
N LYS A 6 15.28 -23.65 -26.08
CA LYS A 6 14.68 -24.35 -27.22
C LYS A 6 13.73 -25.42 -26.71
N VAL A 7 12.46 -25.43 -27.15
CA VAL A 7 11.51 -26.52 -26.87
C VAL A 7 11.11 -27.16 -28.19
N SER A 8 11.44 -28.44 -28.34
CA SER A 8 11.18 -29.28 -29.52
C SER A 8 9.84 -30.01 -29.39
N ASN A 9 9.14 -30.12 -30.52
CA ASN A 9 7.83 -30.77 -30.73
C ASN A 9 7.87 -32.31 -30.65
N LYS A 10 6.81 -32.92 -30.09
CA LYS A 10 6.05 -34.06 -30.68
C LYS A 10 4.92 -34.64 -29.81
N SER A 11 4.75 -34.20 -28.57
CA SER A 11 3.80 -34.80 -27.60
C SER A 11 2.41 -34.14 -27.54
N ASN A 12 2.11 -33.24 -28.47
CA ASN A 12 1.01 -32.25 -28.39
C ASN A 12 -0.42 -32.84 -28.38
N GLU A 13 -0.63 -34.12 -28.66
CA GLU A 13 -1.98 -34.69 -28.80
C GLU A 13 -2.60 -35.18 -27.48
N ARG A 14 -1.84 -35.30 -26.39
CA ARG A 14 -2.37 -35.82 -25.10
C ARG A 14 -2.59 -34.77 -24.02
N TYR A 15 -2.04 -33.56 -24.18
CA TYR A 15 -2.15 -32.48 -23.19
C TYR A 15 -3.49 -31.72 -23.22
N ILE A 16 -4.33 -31.98 -24.23
CA ILE A 16 -5.69 -31.41 -24.34
C ILE A 16 -6.64 -32.03 -23.28
N LYS A 17 -6.27 -33.17 -22.67
CA LYS A 17 -7.20 -33.95 -21.83
C LYS A 17 -7.57 -33.32 -20.48
N ASN A 18 -6.80 -32.40 -19.94
CA ASN A 18 -7.16 -31.73 -18.70
C ASN A 18 -7.20 -30.23 -18.92
N SER A 19 -8.33 -29.78 -19.47
CA SER A 19 -8.80 -28.41 -19.41
C SER A 19 -8.83 -27.97 -17.95
N PHE A 20 -7.70 -27.50 -17.42
CA PHE A 20 -7.66 -26.75 -16.18
C PHE A 20 -8.41 -25.44 -16.46
N ASN A 21 -9.71 -25.45 -16.17
CA ASN A 21 -10.59 -24.28 -16.00
C ASN A 21 -10.78 -23.34 -17.20
N GLY A 22 -10.84 -23.85 -18.44
CA GLY A 22 -11.33 -23.07 -19.58
C GLY A 22 -10.39 -21.96 -20.10
N ILE A 23 -9.12 -21.97 -19.68
CA ILE A 23 -8.09 -21.07 -20.19
C ILE A 23 -7.13 -21.86 -21.08
N THR A 24 -6.90 -21.37 -22.28
CA THR A 24 -5.91 -21.92 -23.22
C THR A 24 -4.48 -21.56 -22.79
N ASP A 25 -3.51 -22.44 -23.06
CA ASP A 25 -2.08 -22.19 -22.77
C ASP A 25 -1.57 -20.88 -23.41
N LEU A 26 -2.12 -20.51 -24.57
CA LEU A 26 -1.83 -19.23 -25.21
C LEU A 26 -2.30 -18.03 -24.38
N GLN A 27 -3.51 -18.09 -23.84
CA GLN A 27 -4.05 -17.03 -22.98
C GLN A 27 -3.21 -16.86 -21.71
N LEU A 28 -2.75 -17.95 -21.12
CA LEU A 28 -1.89 -17.93 -19.94
C LEU A 28 -0.51 -17.35 -20.24
N LYS A 29 0.12 -17.75 -21.36
CA LYS A 29 1.38 -17.15 -21.83
C LYS A 29 1.24 -15.66 -22.14
N LEU A 30 0.15 -15.25 -22.78
CA LEU A 30 -0.14 -13.85 -23.06
C LEU A 30 -0.34 -13.05 -21.77
N PHE A 31 -1.08 -13.60 -20.81
CA PHE A 31 -1.28 -12.98 -19.50
C PHE A 31 0.05 -12.71 -18.80
N PHE A 32 0.93 -13.71 -18.71
CA PHE A 32 2.23 -13.53 -18.08
C PHE A 32 3.13 -12.54 -18.85
N ASN A 33 3.10 -12.57 -20.18
CA ASN A 33 3.83 -11.59 -20.99
C ASN A 33 3.35 -10.15 -20.74
N ILE A 34 2.03 -9.93 -20.65
CA ILE A 34 1.45 -8.63 -20.34
C ILE A 34 1.78 -8.21 -18.90
N TYR A 35 1.70 -9.14 -17.94
CA TYR A 35 2.03 -8.90 -16.54
C TYR A 35 3.48 -8.45 -16.36
N ILE A 36 4.43 -9.18 -16.95
CA ILE A 36 5.86 -8.82 -16.91
C ILE A 36 6.08 -7.46 -17.56
N LYS A 37 5.45 -7.22 -18.72
CA LYS A 37 5.53 -5.92 -19.41
C LYS A 37 4.96 -4.77 -18.57
N LYS A 38 3.91 -5.03 -17.78
CA LYS A 38 3.31 -4.04 -16.88
C LYS A 38 4.25 -3.73 -15.71
N ILE A 39 4.83 -4.76 -15.08
CA ILE A 39 5.82 -4.56 -14.00
C ILE A 39 7.00 -3.73 -14.48
N ASN A 40 7.58 -4.07 -15.64
CA ASN A 40 8.72 -3.35 -16.19
C ASN A 40 8.42 -1.88 -16.47
N ARG A 41 7.15 -1.51 -16.70
CA ARG A 41 6.69 -0.12 -16.89
C ARG A 41 6.36 0.61 -15.59
N CYS A 42 6.19 -0.11 -14.48
CA CYS A 42 5.91 0.48 -13.17
C CYS A 42 7.18 0.88 -12.42
N ILE A 43 8.36 0.58 -12.96
CA ILE A 43 9.64 0.98 -12.38
C ILE A 43 9.84 2.48 -12.67
N ILE A 44 10.21 3.24 -11.63
CA ILE A 44 10.47 4.67 -11.75
C ILE A 44 11.77 4.95 -12.52
N GLU A 45 11.80 6.07 -13.25
CA GLU A 45 13.00 6.47 -13.99
C GLU A 45 14.11 6.95 -13.03
N PRO A 46 15.38 6.61 -13.31
CA PRO A 46 16.50 7.05 -12.48
C PRO A 46 16.67 8.58 -12.59
N GLY A 47 16.94 9.23 -11.46
CA GLY A 47 17.12 10.69 -11.40
C GLY A 47 15.84 11.48 -11.10
N GLU A 48 14.70 10.81 -10.97
CA GLU A 48 13.43 11.45 -10.59
C GLU A 48 13.49 12.05 -9.17
N ALA A 49 12.92 13.24 -8.99
CA ALA A 49 12.97 14.00 -7.73
C ALA A 49 11.94 13.49 -6.69
N ILE A 50 12.06 12.22 -6.29
CA ILE A 50 11.12 11.54 -5.39
C ILE A 50 10.95 12.24 -4.04
N GLY A 51 11.97 12.95 -3.55
CA GLY A 51 11.93 13.65 -2.26
C GLY A 51 10.94 14.82 -2.29
N ALA A 52 11.01 15.66 -3.33
CA ALA A 52 10.10 16.78 -3.51
C ALA A 52 8.67 16.31 -3.76
N LEU A 53 8.49 15.30 -4.63
CA LEU A 53 7.18 14.71 -4.92
C LEU A 53 6.53 14.11 -3.67
N THR A 54 7.32 13.38 -2.87
CA THR A 54 6.83 12.76 -1.63
C THR A 54 6.47 13.82 -0.59
N ALA A 55 7.29 14.87 -0.44
CA ALA A 55 7.02 15.96 0.49
C ALA A 55 5.70 16.69 0.15
N GLN A 56 5.48 16.99 -1.13
CA GLN A 56 4.23 17.62 -1.59
C GLN A 56 3.03 16.68 -1.39
N SER A 57 3.16 15.42 -1.79
CA SER A 57 2.09 14.41 -1.67
C SER A 57 1.63 14.19 -0.23
N ILE A 58 2.50 14.40 0.77
CA ILE A 58 2.14 14.32 2.19
C ILE A 58 1.63 15.66 2.73
N GLY A 59 2.20 16.78 2.29
CA GLY A 59 1.88 18.12 2.79
C GLY A 59 0.46 18.58 2.46
N GLU A 60 0.02 18.40 1.21
CA GLU A 60 -1.32 18.80 0.77
C GLU A 60 -2.44 18.15 1.60
N PRO A 61 -2.51 16.82 1.77
CA PRO A 61 -3.56 16.21 2.59
C PRO A 61 -3.42 16.55 4.09
N ALA A 62 -2.21 16.76 4.62
CA ALA A 62 -2.03 17.14 6.02
C ALA A 62 -2.67 18.51 6.34
N THR A 63 -2.50 19.48 5.44
CA THR A 63 -3.14 20.81 5.59
C THR A 63 -4.66 20.71 5.47
N GLN A 64 -5.18 19.92 4.53
CA GLN A 64 -6.62 19.67 4.41
C GLN A 64 -7.19 18.99 5.66
N MET A 65 -6.46 18.04 6.24
CA MET A 65 -6.86 17.36 7.47
C MET A 65 -6.98 18.34 8.64
N THR A 66 -6.11 19.35 8.69
CA THR A 66 -6.13 20.37 9.76
C THR A 66 -7.45 21.14 9.78
N LEU A 67 -7.93 21.61 8.63
CA LEU A 67 -9.21 22.30 8.53
C LEU A 67 -10.38 21.38 8.89
N LYS A 68 -10.35 20.12 8.44
CA LYS A 68 -11.37 19.12 8.80
C LYS A 68 -11.39 18.87 10.31
N THR A 69 -10.24 18.69 10.96
CA THR A 69 -10.16 18.49 12.41
C THR A 69 -10.65 19.70 13.18
N PHE A 70 -10.28 20.93 12.79
CA PHE A 70 -10.79 22.12 13.48
C PHE A 70 -12.31 22.23 13.40
N HIS A 71 -12.88 21.94 12.23
CA HIS A 71 -14.33 21.95 12.05
C HIS A 71 -15.02 20.88 12.90
N PHE A 72 -14.51 19.65 12.91
CA PHE A 72 -15.08 18.57 13.73
C PHE A 72 -14.87 18.78 15.23
N ALA A 73 -13.73 19.34 15.66
CA ALA A 73 -13.48 19.67 17.05
C ALA A 73 -14.39 20.80 17.57
N GLY A 74 -14.88 21.67 16.68
CA GLY A 74 -15.88 22.69 17.02
C GLY A 74 -17.30 22.14 17.18
N ILE A 75 -17.61 20.99 16.56
CA ILE A 75 -18.96 20.36 16.56
C ILE A 75 -19.02 19.14 17.50
N SER A 76 -17.87 18.50 17.77
CA SER A 76 -17.70 17.31 18.60
C SER A 76 -16.43 17.43 19.42
N SER A 77 -16.38 16.82 20.62
CA SER A 77 -15.23 16.84 21.55
C SER A 77 -14.01 16.03 21.07
N MET A 78 -13.75 16.00 19.76
CA MET A 78 -12.60 15.32 19.16
C MET A 78 -11.31 16.12 19.38
N ASN A 79 -10.18 15.43 19.45
CA ASN A 79 -8.90 16.05 19.76
C ASN A 79 -8.45 17.02 18.64
N ILE A 80 -8.36 18.31 18.98
CA ILE A 80 -7.97 19.43 18.11
C ILE A 80 -6.57 19.27 17.51
N THR A 81 -5.72 18.44 18.13
CA THR A 81 -4.32 18.24 17.73
C THR A 81 -4.15 17.42 16.46
N GLN A 82 -5.19 16.79 15.90
CA GLN A 82 -5.07 15.97 14.69
C GLN A 82 -4.91 16.84 13.42
N GLY A 83 -3.87 16.64 12.62
CA GLY A 83 -3.59 17.47 11.44
C GLY A 83 -2.10 17.74 11.26
N VAL A 84 -1.78 18.92 10.73
CA VAL A 84 -0.40 19.44 10.61
C VAL A 84 0.32 19.50 11.97
N PRO A 85 -0.31 19.96 13.08
CA PRO A 85 0.37 19.96 14.38
C PRO A 85 0.85 18.57 14.79
N ARG A 86 0.02 17.54 14.60
CA ARG A 86 0.40 16.16 14.89
C ARG A 86 1.51 15.64 13.97
N VAL A 87 1.43 15.94 12.68
CA VAL A 87 2.48 15.56 11.72
C VAL A 87 3.82 16.18 12.12
N ASN A 88 3.82 17.45 12.55
CA ASN A 88 5.03 18.15 13.00
C ASN A 88 5.62 17.54 14.29
N GLU A 89 4.79 17.15 15.25
CA GLU A 89 5.24 16.45 16.46
C GLU A 89 5.92 15.12 16.16
N ILE A 90 5.34 14.33 15.25
CA ILE A 90 5.85 13.01 14.87
C ILE A 90 7.18 13.13 14.11
N ILE A 91 7.24 14.01 13.11
CA ILE A 91 8.43 14.20 12.27
C ILE A 91 9.61 14.73 13.10
N ASN A 92 9.36 15.68 14.00
CA ASN A 92 10.42 16.28 14.82
C ASN A 92 10.77 15.47 16.07
N ASN A 93 10.12 14.32 16.30
CA ASN A 93 10.31 13.49 17.48
C ASN A 93 10.22 14.30 18.80
N THR A 94 9.17 15.11 18.92
CA THR A 94 8.98 15.99 20.07
C THR A 94 8.73 15.17 21.34
N LYS A 95 9.50 15.44 22.41
CA LYS A 95 9.37 14.72 23.70
C LYS A 95 8.02 14.91 24.40
N ASN A 96 7.47 16.13 24.31
CA ASN A 96 6.20 16.49 24.92
C ASN A 96 5.14 16.67 23.83
N ILE A 97 4.18 15.75 23.75
CA ILE A 97 3.08 15.82 22.78
C ILE A 97 1.84 16.47 23.40
N ALA A 98 1.10 17.27 22.63
CA ALA A 98 0.01 18.08 23.17
C ALA A 98 -1.19 17.25 23.68
N THR A 99 -1.50 16.11 23.04
CA THR A 99 -2.58 15.20 23.47
C THR A 99 -2.15 13.73 23.35
N PRO A 100 -1.52 13.14 24.38
CA PRO A 100 -1.20 11.71 24.40
C PRO A 100 -2.49 10.88 24.51
N ILE A 101 -2.62 9.85 23.68
CA ILE A 101 -3.73 8.88 23.73
C ILE A 101 -3.11 7.48 23.76
N ILE A 102 -3.56 6.64 24.69
CA ILE A 102 -3.12 5.25 24.82
C ILE A 102 -4.36 4.37 24.67
N THR A 103 -4.32 3.43 23.73
CA THR A 103 -5.36 2.41 23.56
C THR A 103 -4.90 1.14 24.26
N ILE A 104 -5.62 0.72 25.31
CA ILE A 104 -5.33 -0.50 26.08
C ILE A 104 -6.28 -1.60 25.62
N TYR A 105 -5.73 -2.75 25.25
CA TYR A 105 -6.50 -3.95 24.96
C TYR A 105 -6.51 -4.88 26.19
N LEU A 106 -7.68 -5.41 26.53
CA LEU A 106 -7.82 -6.40 27.60
C LEU A 106 -7.41 -7.78 27.06
N ASN A 107 -6.65 -8.53 27.85
CA ASN A 107 -6.32 -9.91 27.53
C ASN A 107 -7.50 -10.83 27.91
N ASP A 108 -7.84 -11.80 27.05
CA ASP A 108 -9.01 -12.66 27.25
C ASP A 108 -8.99 -13.47 28.57
N GLY A 109 -7.81 -13.63 29.19
CA GLY A 109 -7.64 -14.26 30.50
C GLY A 109 -8.20 -13.46 31.69
N SER A 110 -8.56 -12.19 31.53
CA SER A 110 -9.17 -11.38 32.60
C SER A 110 -10.70 -11.46 32.64
N LYS A 111 -11.33 -12.32 31.82
CA LYS A 111 -12.79 -12.51 31.78
C LYS A 111 -13.34 -13.43 32.88
N ASN A 112 -12.48 -14.06 33.70
CA ASN A 112 -12.88 -15.07 34.70
C ASN A 112 -12.71 -14.61 36.16
N SER A 113 -12.91 -13.33 36.46
CA SER A 113 -12.87 -12.82 37.84
C SER A 113 -13.91 -11.73 38.03
N ALA A 114 -15.18 -12.12 37.95
CA ALA A 114 -16.32 -11.37 38.47
C ALA A 114 -17.32 -12.37 39.05
#